data_AF-A0A1F2T482-F1
#
_entry.id   AF-A0A1F2T482-F1
#
_cell.length_a   1.000
_cell.length_b   1.000
_cell.length_c   1.000
_cell.angle_alpha   90.00
_cell.angle_beta   90.00
_cell.angle_gamma   90.00
#
_symmetry.space_group_name_H-M   'P 1'
#
loop_
_entity.id
_entity.type
_entity.pdbx_description
1 polymer ?
#
loop_
_entity_poly.entity_id
_entity_poly.type
_entity_poly.pdbx_seq_one_letter_code
_entity_poly.pdbx_strand_id
1 'polypeptide(L)'
;MSPDPAAPAATLVAVTVEAKRALGGASAARITRFPFKVGRESRLSAAAEARARESRLGLLPELNDLYLLEPQWSDLMRISREHFTIEYDGRQFWLVDRHSACGTIVGSQQVGGNRRGGRVLLRPGDTIAVGPPYSEYVFRFEVAAAR
;
A
#
# COMPACT_ATOMS: atom_id res chain seq x y z
N MET A 1 4.20 -6.30 24.11
CA MET A 1 3.12 -6.76 23.21
C MET A 1 3.46 -8.15 22.77
N SER A 2 2.79 -9.15 23.33
CA SER A 2 2.87 -10.52 22.81
C SER A 2 2.31 -10.54 21.37
N PRO A 3 2.81 -11.40 20.47
CA PRO A 3 2.16 -11.59 19.19
C PRO A 3 0.74 -12.11 19.43
N ASP A 4 -0.26 -11.35 19.01
CA ASP A 4 -1.65 -11.78 18.91
C ASP A 4 -1.71 -13.06 18.04
N PRO A 5 -2.73 -13.95 18.23
CA PRO A 5 -2.84 -15.19 17.46
C PRO A 5 -2.67 -14.91 15.97
N ALA A 6 -1.86 -15.73 15.30
CA ALA A 6 -1.26 -15.44 14.01
C ALA A 6 -2.28 -14.83 13.03
N ALA A 7 -2.21 -13.51 12.85
CA ALA A 7 -3.08 -12.77 11.95
C ALA A 7 -3.16 -13.50 10.59
N PRO A 8 -4.35 -13.65 10.00
CA PRO A 8 -4.46 -14.42 8.77
C PRO A 8 -3.64 -13.75 7.68
N ALA A 9 -2.96 -14.56 6.87
CA ALA A 9 -2.20 -14.04 5.75
C ALA A 9 -3.17 -13.37 4.76
N ALA A 10 -2.82 -12.17 4.31
CA ALA A 10 -3.58 -11.44 3.31
C ALA A 10 -2.77 -11.26 2.03
N THR A 11 -3.41 -10.83 0.95
CA THR A 11 -2.78 -10.61 -0.35
C THR A 11 -3.41 -9.41 -1.04
N LEU A 12 -2.57 -8.58 -1.67
CA LEU A 12 -2.99 -7.59 -2.65
C LEU A 12 -2.79 -8.17 -4.05
N VAL A 13 -3.88 -8.52 -4.72
CA VAL A 13 -3.85 -9.06 -6.09
C VAL A 13 -3.97 -7.90 -7.07
N ALA A 14 -3.04 -7.78 -8.01
CA ALA A 14 -3.13 -6.78 -9.07
C ALA A 14 -4.29 -7.11 -10.02
N VAL A 15 -5.22 -6.17 -10.19
CA VAL A 15 -6.39 -6.33 -11.07
C VAL A 15 -6.11 -5.74 -12.45
N THR A 16 -5.39 -4.63 -12.50
CA THR A 16 -5.03 -3.92 -13.74
C THR A 16 -3.58 -4.18 -14.14
N VAL A 17 -3.26 -3.84 -15.38
CA VAL A 17 -1.88 -3.91 -15.91
C VAL A 17 -0.98 -2.93 -15.15
N GLU A 18 -1.51 -1.76 -14.79
CA GLU A 18 -0.81 -0.71 -14.06
C GLU A 18 -0.50 -1.14 -12.63
N ALA A 19 -1.45 -1.78 -11.94
CA ALA A 19 -1.21 -2.38 -10.63
C ALA A 19 -0.14 -3.49 -10.68
N LYS A 20 -0.17 -4.34 -11.72
CA LYS A 20 0.83 -5.38 -11.92
C LYS A 20 2.22 -4.79 -12.18
N ARG A 21 2.30 -3.75 -13.01
CA ARG A 21 3.53 -2.99 -13.25
C ARG A 21 4.04 -2.31 -11.98
N ALA A 22 3.13 -1.77 -11.16
CA ALA A 22 3.47 -1.18 -9.87
C ALA A 22 4.07 -2.20 -8.89
N LEU A 23 3.75 -3.49 -9.03
CA LEU A 23 4.39 -4.60 -8.32
C LEU A 23 5.64 -5.17 -9.03
N GLY A 24 6.21 -4.46 -10.00
CA GLY A 24 7.36 -4.95 -10.76
C GLY A 24 7.04 -6.15 -11.67
N GLY A 25 5.80 -6.30 -12.09
CA GLY A 25 5.33 -7.40 -12.93
C GLY A 25 4.72 -8.57 -12.16
N ALA A 26 4.78 -8.57 -10.83
CA ALA A 26 4.14 -9.60 -10.02
C ALA A 26 2.60 -9.44 -10.02
N SER A 27 1.87 -10.56 -10.06
CA SER A 27 0.40 -10.52 -10.03
C SER A 27 -0.17 -10.29 -8.63
N ALA A 28 0.64 -10.41 -7.57
CA ALA A 28 0.19 -10.24 -6.20
C ALA A 28 1.35 -9.93 -5.23
N ALA A 29 1.04 -9.24 -4.14
CA ALA A 29 1.91 -9.02 -3.00
C ALA A 29 1.32 -9.67 -1.75
N ARG A 30 2.06 -10.58 -1.11
CA ARG A 30 1.62 -11.30 0.09
C ARG A 30 1.91 -10.48 1.35
N ILE A 31 0.95 -10.46 2.27
CA ILE A 31 1.01 -9.76 3.55
C ILE A 31 0.96 -10.80 4.67
N THR A 32 2.03 -10.87 5.46
CA THR A 32 2.17 -11.83 6.57
C THR A 32 2.37 -11.15 7.93
N ARG A 33 2.51 -9.83 7.94
CA ARG A 33 2.72 -9.02 9.15
C ARG A 33 1.88 -7.77 9.06
N PHE A 34 1.37 -7.33 10.20
CA PHE A 34 0.58 -6.12 10.34
C PHE A 34 1.16 -5.26 11.49
N PRO A 35 1.08 -3.92 11.40
CA PRO A 35 0.59 -3.14 10.25
C PRO A 35 1.48 -3.30 9.01
N PHE A 36 0.86 -3.33 7.82
CA PHE A 36 1.56 -3.45 6.54
C PHE A 36 1.48 -2.13 5.77
N LYS A 37 2.62 -1.46 5.62
CA LYS A 37 2.73 -0.10 5.09
C LYS A 37 2.98 -0.12 3.58
N VAL A 38 2.23 0.67 2.83
CA VAL A 38 2.35 0.77 1.37
C VAL A 38 2.58 2.22 0.95
N GLY A 39 3.48 2.42 -0.02
CA GLY A 39 3.72 3.73 -0.60
C GLY A 39 4.50 3.66 -1.90
N ARG A 40 4.79 4.81 -2.51
CA ARG A 40 5.50 4.89 -3.78
C ARG A 40 6.98 4.62 -3.63
N GLU A 41 7.55 3.91 -4.60
CA GLU A 41 8.99 3.84 -4.80
C GLU A 41 9.54 5.20 -5.26
N SER A 42 10.35 5.84 -4.43
CA SER A 42 11.04 7.09 -4.76
C SER A 42 12.53 6.89 -5.11
N ARG A 43 13.07 5.68 -4.93
CA ARG A 43 14.51 5.31 -5.02
C ARG A 43 15.18 5.46 -6.39
N LEU A 44 14.44 5.86 -7.42
CA LEU A 44 14.97 6.14 -8.76
C LEU A 44 15.40 7.61 -8.95
N SER A 45 15.60 8.37 -7.87
CA SER A 45 16.24 9.69 -7.89
C SER A 45 17.54 9.67 -7.08
N ALA A 46 18.52 10.52 -7.42
CA ALA A 46 19.83 10.55 -6.75
C ALA A 46 19.72 10.73 -5.21
N ALA A 47 18.77 11.56 -4.74
CA ALA A 47 18.48 11.73 -3.31
C ALA A 47 17.92 10.46 -2.66
N ALA A 48 17.20 9.65 -3.43
CA ALA A 48 16.60 8.42 -2.95
C ALA A 48 17.54 7.22 -3.08
N GLU A 49 18.54 7.26 -3.96
CA GLU A 49 19.68 6.32 -3.96
C GLU A 49 20.55 6.49 -2.70
N ALA A 50 20.84 7.73 -2.29
CA ALA A 50 21.53 8.02 -1.03
C ALA A 50 20.75 7.45 0.17
N ARG A 51 19.44 7.71 0.21
CA ARG A 51 18.54 7.16 1.24
C ARG A 51 18.45 5.63 1.20
N ALA A 52 18.47 5.02 0.01
CA ALA A 52 18.48 3.56 -0.15
C ALA A 52 19.81 2.96 0.31
N ARG A 53 20.94 3.66 0.14
CA ARG A 53 22.24 3.25 0.66
C ARG A 53 22.25 3.32 2.19
N GLU A 54 21.74 4.39 2.78
CA GLU A 54 21.61 4.54 4.24
C GLU A 54 20.68 3.48 4.84
N SER A 55 19.54 3.21 4.21
CA SER A 55 18.62 2.14 4.64
C SER A 55 19.26 0.74 4.52
N ARG A 56 20.02 0.45 3.45
CA ARG A 56 20.82 -0.79 3.32
C ARG A 56 21.89 -0.94 4.41
N LEU A 57 22.40 0.18 4.92
CA LEU A 57 23.32 0.21 6.05
C LEU A 57 22.60 0.16 7.42
N GLY A 58 21.27 0.06 7.43
CA GLY A 58 20.46 0.07 8.66
C GLY A 58 20.36 1.45 9.33
N LEU A 59 20.79 2.52 8.66
CA LEU A 59 20.86 3.87 9.22
C LEU A 59 19.54 4.63 9.12
N LEU A 60 18.58 4.12 8.33
CA LEU A 60 17.24 4.69 8.22
C LEU A 60 16.16 3.60 8.30
N PRO A 61 15.07 3.85 9.04
CA PRO A 61 13.94 2.94 9.08
C PRO A 61 13.27 2.86 7.71
N GLU A 62 12.89 1.64 7.30
CA GLU A 62 12.03 1.45 6.13
C GLU A 62 10.66 2.09 6.39
N LEU A 63 10.24 2.98 5.49
CA LEU A 63 8.99 3.73 5.62
C LEU A 63 7.76 2.87 5.27
N ASN A 64 7.96 1.91 4.36
CA ASN A 64 6.94 0.99 3.86
C ASN A 64 7.48 -0.44 3.80
N ASP A 65 6.55 -1.40 3.92
CA ASP A 65 6.78 -2.82 3.65
C ASP A 65 6.64 -3.13 2.15
N LEU A 66 5.82 -2.37 1.42
CA LEU A 66 5.66 -2.45 -0.03
C LEU A 66 5.85 -1.09 -0.69
N TYR A 67 6.72 -1.07 -1.71
CA TYR A 67 6.96 0.10 -2.55
C TYR A 67 6.38 -0.14 -3.94
N LEU A 68 5.39 0.66 -4.32
CA LEU A 68 4.74 0.62 -5.63
C LEU A 68 5.52 1.46 -6.63
N LEU A 69 5.85 0.88 -7.78
CA LEU A 69 6.45 1.60 -8.90
C LEU A 69 5.40 2.50 -9.54
N GLU A 70 5.68 3.80 -9.58
CA GLU A 70 4.91 4.77 -10.36
C GLU A 70 5.84 5.38 -11.42
N PRO A 71 5.45 5.41 -12.70
CA PRO A 71 6.31 5.95 -13.74
C PRO A 71 6.56 7.44 -13.53
N GLN A 72 7.84 7.83 -13.53
CA GLN A 72 8.27 9.21 -13.25
C GLN A 72 8.05 10.21 -14.39
N TRP A 73 7.60 9.75 -15.57
CA TRP A 73 7.36 10.59 -16.74
C TRP A 73 6.01 11.29 -16.72
N SER A 74 5.17 11.06 -15.69
CA SER A 74 3.96 11.84 -15.46
C SER A 74 4.24 12.91 -14.40
N ASP A 75 3.92 14.17 -14.73
CA ASP A 75 4.06 15.30 -13.79
C ASP A 75 3.12 15.20 -12.58
N LEU A 76 2.20 14.22 -12.57
CA LEU A 76 1.23 14.00 -11.50
C LEU A 76 1.50 12.66 -10.81
N MET A 77 2.22 12.73 -9.69
CA MET A 77 2.40 11.59 -8.78
C MET A 77 1.06 11.26 -8.11
N ARG A 78 0.46 10.12 -8.46
CA ARG A 78 -0.80 9.64 -7.89
C ARG A 78 -0.56 8.86 -6.61
N ILE A 79 0.64 8.28 -6.46
CA ILE A 79 1.01 7.49 -5.29
C ILE A 79 1.92 8.32 -4.37
N SER A 80 1.46 8.60 -3.16
CA SER A 80 2.28 9.22 -2.12
C SER A 80 3.38 8.28 -1.63
N ARG A 81 4.51 8.83 -1.18
CA ARG A 81 5.66 8.06 -0.63
C ARG A 81 5.25 7.18 0.55
N GLU A 82 4.34 7.67 1.36
CA GLU A 82 3.67 6.97 2.45
C GLU A 82 2.18 7.10 2.14
N HIS A 83 1.56 6.06 1.59
CA HIS A 83 0.22 6.21 1.02
C HIS A 83 -0.85 5.68 1.97
N PHE A 84 -0.78 4.41 2.31
CA PHE A 84 -1.73 3.79 3.23
C PHE A 84 -1.05 2.71 4.08
N THR A 85 -1.80 2.18 5.02
CA THR A 85 -1.46 1.00 5.82
C THR A 85 -2.64 0.07 5.87
N ILE A 86 -2.37 -1.23 5.85
CA ILE A 86 -3.35 -2.26 6.19
C ILE A 86 -3.06 -2.69 7.62
N GLU A 87 -4.05 -2.54 8.48
CA GLU A 87 -3.99 -2.92 9.89
C GLU A 87 -4.88 -4.14 10.14
N TYR A 88 -4.53 -4.91 11.15
CA TYR A 88 -5.36 -5.97 11.70
C TYR A 88 -5.45 -5.77 13.22
N ASP A 89 -6.66 -5.65 13.76
CA ASP A 89 -6.90 -5.38 15.18
C ASP A 89 -7.17 -6.65 16.02
N GLY A 90 -6.85 -7.81 15.46
CA GLY A 90 -7.18 -9.11 16.06
C GLY A 90 -8.53 -9.68 15.60
N ARG A 91 -9.35 -8.89 14.89
CA ARG A 91 -10.65 -9.33 14.36
C ARG A 91 -10.88 -8.92 12.92
N GLN A 92 -10.57 -7.68 12.57
CA GLN A 92 -10.92 -7.07 11.30
C GLN A 92 -9.71 -6.41 10.64
N PHE A 93 -9.74 -6.35 9.32
CA PHE A 93 -8.78 -5.60 8.53
C PHE A 93 -9.27 -4.19 8.30
N TRP A 94 -8.33 -3.25 8.31
CA TRP A 94 -8.61 -1.84 8.09
C TRP A 94 -7.60 -1.26 7.11
N LEU A 95 -8.08 -0.44 6.19
CA LEU A 95 -7.21 0.41 5.38
C LEU A 95 -7.18 1.80 6.01
N VAL A 96 -5.97 2.29 6.27
CA VAL A 96 -5.71 3.61 6.86
C VAL A 96 -4.91 4.45 5.87
N ASP A 97 -5.49 5.54 5.37
CA ASP A 97 -4.77 6.52 4.54
C ASP A 97 -3.79 7.31 5.40
N ARG A 98 -2.53 7.37 4.97
CA ARG A 98 -1.41 8.03 5.69
C ARG A 98 -1.23 9.48 5.24
N HIS A 99 -2.33 10.22 5.18
CA HIS A 99 -2.35 11.60 4.70
C HIS A 99 -1.85 11.73 3.26
N SER A 100 -2.24 10.80 2.40
CA SER A 100 -1.84 10.84 1.00
C SER A 100 -2.46 12.06 0.29
N ALA A 101 -1.81 12.50 -0.79
CA ALA A 101 -2.28 13.64 -1.56
C ALA A 101 -3.63 13.34 -2.26
N CYS A 102 -3.73 12.17 -2.91
CA CYS A 102 -4.89 11.80 -3.72
C CYS A 102 -5.91 10.91 -3.00
N GLY A 103 -5.53 10.30 -1.88
CA GLY A 103 -6.35 9.33 -1.17
C GLY A 103 -6.33 7.94 -1.81
N THR A 104 -7.13 7.05 -1.26
CA THR A 104 -7.34 5.68 -1.73
C THR A 104 -8.83 5.40 -1.77
N ILE A 105 -9.30 4.64 -2.76
CA ILE A 105 -10.71 4.22 -2.84
C ILE A 105 -10.82 2.74 -2.53
N VAL A 106 -11.70 2.40 -1.59
CA VAL A 106 -12.01 1.03 -1.21
C VAL A 106 -13.44 0.73 -1.61
N GLY A 107 -13.64 -0.17 -2.57
CA GLY A 107 -14.93 -0.36 -3.22
C GLY A 107 -15.44 0.95 -3.86
N SER A 108 -16.46 1.55 -3.26
CA SER A 108 -17.01 2.86 -3.67
C SER A 108 -16.66 4.02 -2.72
N GLN A 109 -15.91 3.76 -1.65
CA GLN A 109 -15.64 4.75 -0.61
C GLN A 109 -14.26 5.39 -0.78
N GLN A 110 -14.22 6.72 -0.86
CA GLN A 110 -12.97 7.50 -0.78
C GLN A 110 -12.46 7.54 0.67
N VAL A 111 -11.19 7.22 0.84
CA VAL A 111 -10.45 7.29 2.10
C VAL A 111 -9.33 8.31 1.94
N GLY A 112 -9.26 9.29 2.83
CA GLY A 112 -8.23 10.32 2.82
C GLY A 112 -8.26 11.26 1.62
N GLY A 113 -7.06 11.57 1.11
CA GLY A 113 -6.84 12.63 0.13
C GLY A 113 -6.83 14.02 0.75
N ASN A 114 -6.20 14.97 0.05
CA ASN A 114 -5.92 16.32 0.55
C ASN A 114 -5.24 16.32 1.92
N ARG A 115 -4.39 15.30 2.19
CA ARG A 115 -3.70 15.09 3.46
C ARG A 115 -4.60 14.95 4.71
N ARG A 116 -5.88 14.64 4.53
CA ARG A 116 -6.82 14.48 5.65
C ARG A 116 -6.62 13.17 6.42
N GLY A 117 -6.09 12.14 5.76
CA GLY A 117 -6.05 10.79 6.33
C GLY A 117 -7.46 10.19 6.42
N GLY A 118 -7.57 9.00 7.01
CA GLY A 118 -8.86 8.34 7.21
C GLY A 118 -8.71 6.85 7.34
N ARG A 119 -9.79 6.18 7.74
CA ARG A 119 -9.82 4.74 7.94
C ARG A 119 -11.13 4.16 7.44
N VAL A 120 -11.06 2.99 6.84
CA VAL A 120 -12.24 2.22 6.42
C VAL A 120 -12.03 0.74 6.71
N LEU A 121 -13.13 0.04 6.99
CA LEU A 121 -13.13 -1.42 7.09
C LEU A 121 -12.75 -2.02 5.73
N LEU A 122 -11.83 -2.97 5.73
CA LEU A 122 -11.36 -3.65 4.53
C LEU A 122 -11.79 -5.11 4.59
N ARG A 123 -12.60 -5.55 3.61
CA ARG A 123 -13.15 -6.91 3.54
C ARG A 123 -12.47 -7.71 2.44
N PRO A 124 -12.34 -9.04 2.60
CA PRO A 124 -11.92 -9.90 1.50
C PRO A 124 -12.82 -9.68 0.27
N GLY A 125 -12.21 -9.58 -0.90
CA GLY A 125 -12.85 -9.26 -2.17
C GLY A 125 -12.92 -7.76 -2.50
N ASP A 126 -12.70 -6.85 -1.53
CA ASP A 126 -12.74 -5.42 -1.79
C ASP A 126 -11.66 -5.00 -2.79
N THR A 127 -12.02 -4.07 -3.69
CA THR A 127 -11.06 -3.40 -4.55
C THR A 127 -10.45 -2.20 -3.84
N ILE A 128 -9.17 -1.97 -4.06
CA ILE A 128 -8.38 -0.84 -3.55
C ILE A 128 -7.78 -0.14 -4.75
N ALA A 129 -8.30 1.02 -5.11
CA ALA A 129 -7.71 1.89 -6.13
C ALA A 129 -6.84 2.96 -5.44
N VAL A 130 -5.54 2.95 -5.73
CA VAL A 130 -4.55 3.81 -5.05
C VAL A 130 -4.40 5.13 -5.82
N GLY A 131 -4.74 6.25 -5.20
CA GLY A 131 -4.71 7.56 -5.87
C GLY A 131 -6.13 8.10 -6.17
N PRO A 132 -6.27 8.97 -7.19
CA PRO A 132 -7.53 9.66 -7.46
C PRO A 132 -8.64 8.70 -7.98
N PRO A 133 -9.91 9.15 -8.09
CA PRO A 133 -11.04 8.33 -8.55
C PRO A 133 -10.90 7.55 -9.84
N TYR A 134 -10.06 8.02 -10.74
CA TYR A 134 -9.75 7.41 -12.04
C TYR A 134 -8.39 6.70 -12.02
N SER A 135 -7.93 6.27 -10.84
CA SER A 135 -6.66 5.57 -10.71
C SER A 135 -6.71 4.20 -11.35
N GLU A 136 -5.69 3.91 -12.15
CA GLU A 136 -5.48 2.61 -12.77
C GLU A 136 -4.75 1.64 -11.82
N TYR A 137 -4.27 2.08 -10.65
CA TYR A 137 -3.58 1.24 -9.67
C TYR A 137 -4.58 0.48 -8.79
N VAL A 138 -5.28 -0.48 -9.38
CA VAL A 138 -6.35 -1.24 -8.71
C VAL A 138 -5.85 -2.60 -8.25
N PHE A 139 -5.99 -2.85 -6.95
CA PHE A 139 -5.72 -4.12 -6.31
C PHE A 139 -7.01 -4.72 -5.77
N ARG A 140 -7.07 -6.03 -5.60
CA ARG A 140 -8.10 -6.71 -4.82
C ARG A 140 -7.49 -7.26 -3.56
N PHE A 141 -8.15 -7.03 -2.42
CA PHE A 141 -7.72 -7.55 -1.14
C PHE A 141 -8.28 -8.94 -0.93
N GLU A 142 -7.41 -9.90 -0.64
CA GLU A 142 -7.79 -11.29 -0.38
C GLU A 142 -7.21 -11.73 0.97
N VAL A 143 -7.90 -12.64 1.65
CA VAL A 143 -7.45 -13.24 2.91
C VAL A 143 -7.42 -14.74 2.74
N ALA A 144 -6.31 -15.37 3.13
CA ALA A 144 -6.23 -16.82 3.17
C ALA A 144 -7.21 -17.34 4.22
N ALA A 145 -8.00 -18.35 3.88
CA ALA A 145 -8.89 -18.99 4.85
C ALA A 145 -8.07 -19.39 6.10
N ALA A 146 -8.55 -19.00 7.27
CA ALA A 146 -8.00 -19.50 8.52
C ALA A 146 -8.16 -21.03 8.51
N ARG A 147 -7.03 -21.74 8.64
CA ARG A 147 -7.04 -23.20 8.80
C ARG A 147 -7.49 -23.57 10.20
#